data_AF-A0A2Z4V9R5-F1
#
_entry.id   AF-A0A2Z4V9R5-F1
#
_cell.length_a   1.000
_cell.length_b   1.000
_cell.length_c   1.000
_cell.angle_alpha   90.00
_cell.angle_beta   90.00
_cell.angle_gamma   90.00
#
_symmetry.space_group_name_H-M   'P 1'
#
loop_
_entity.id
_entity.type
_entity.pdbx_description
1 polymer ?
#
loop_
_entity_poly.entity_id
_entity_poly.type
_entity_poly.pdbx_seq_one_letter_code
_entity_poly.pdbx_strand_id
1 'polypeptide(L)'
;MWEARAVPGRGNELLEWARSRVLAQEPVRREVFRAPQGRVLVITWWETPGGVSDDLPELPEPEADLITRAVHRWRFESVGAEGPGGS
;
A
#
# COMPACT_ATOMS: atom_id res chain seq x y z
N MET A 1 4.16 -0.78 -3.32
CA MET A 1 3.96 -0.94 -1.86
C MET A 1 3.94 0.43 -1.20
N TRP A 2 2.99 0.67 -0.31
CA TRP A 2 2.85 1.90 0.46
C TRP A 2 2.68 1.55 1.95
N GLU A 3 3.44 2.16 2.85
CA GLU A 3 3.32 1.97 4.31
C GLU A 3 3.24 3.32 5.00
N ALA A 4 2.30 3.44 5.93
CA ALA A 4 2.23 4.57 6.85
C ALA A 4 2.03 4.09 8.29
N ARG A 5 2.43 4.94 9.23
CA ARG A 5 2.17 4.76 10.65
C ARG A 5 1.34 5.92 11.16
N ALA A 6 0.17 5.62 11.70
CA ALA A 6 -0.71 6.62 12.27
C ALA A 6 -0.12 7.19 13.57
N VAL A 7 -0.48 8.43 13.90
CA VAL A 7 -0.31 8.94 15.27
C VAL A 7 -1.06 8.03 16.28
N PRO A 8 -0.62 7.96 17.55
CA PRO A 8 -1.25 7.10 18.54
C PRO A 8 -2.77 7.31 18.63
N GLY A 9 -3.54 6.22 18.59
CA GLY A 9 -5.00 6.25 18.65
C GLY A 9 -5.72 6.40 17.30
N ARG A 10 -5.05 6.86 16.23
CA ARG A 10 -5.66 7.11 14.91
C ARG A 10 -5.46 5.98 13.88
N GLY A 11 -5.10 4.78 14.32
CA GLY A 11 -4.84 3.65 13.42
C GLY A 11 -6.03 3.24 12.53
N ASN A 12 -7.24 3.25 13.08
CA ASN A 12 -8.45 2.94 12.31
C ASN A 12 -8.77 4.03 11.28
N GLU A 13 -8.58 5.29 11.65
CA GLU A 13 -8.78 6.41 10.76
C GLU A 13 -7.81 6.38 9.58
N LEU A 14 -6.53 6.05 9.82
CA LEU A 14 -5.56 5.84 8.73
C LEU A 14 -5.96 4.66 7.82
N LEU A 15 -6.51 3.59 8.39
CA LEU A 15 -6.99 2.43 7.62
C LEU A 15 -8.17 2.81 6.72
N GLU A 16 -9.15 3.52 7.26
CA GLU A 16 -10.31 4.01 6.50
C GLU A 16 -9.89 5.02 5.44
N TRP A 17 -9.01 5.97 5.81
CA TRP A 17 -8.38 6.90 4.89
C TRP A 17 -7.75 6.14 3.72
N ALA A 18 -6.93 5.12 3.99
CA ALA A 18 -6.25 4.36 2.95
C ALA A 18 -7.27 3.65 2.05
N ARG A 19 -8.26 2.96 2.62
CA ARG A 19 -9.32 2.25 1.87
C ARG A 19 -10.16 3.18 1.00
N SER A 20 -10.37 4.43 1.41
CA SER A 20 -11.16 5.41 0.66
C SER A 20 -10.43 5.99 -0.57
N ARG A 21 -9.11 5.83 -0.67
CA ARG A 21 -8.33 6.39 -1.79
C ARG A 21 -8.58 5.60 -3.06
N VAL A 22 -9.13 6.28 -4.06
CA VAL A 22 -9.23 5.82 -5.44
C VAL A 22 -7.96 6.21 -6.18
N LEU A 23 -7.39 5.27 -6.93
CA LEU A 23 -6.22 5.51 -7.78
C LEU A 23 -6.68 5.93 -9.19
N ALA A 24 -5.83 6.66 -9.91
CA ALA A 24 -6.14 7.10 -11.27
C ALA A 24 -6.33 5.93 -12.26
N GLN A 25 -5.79 4.76 -11.91
CA GLN A 25 -5.98 3.49 -12.60
C GLN A 25 -6.27 2.41 -11.56
N GLU A 26 -7.11 1.43 -11.90
CA GLU A 26 -7.38 0.30 -11.01
C GLU A 26 -6.24 -0.73 -11.10
N PRO A 27 -5.62 -1.15 -9.98
CA PRO A 27 -4.65 -2.24 -9.97
C PRO A 27 -5.32 -3.59 -10.21
N VAL A 28 -4.56 -4.59 -10.67
CA VAL A 28 -5.10 -5.97 -10.85
C VAL A 28 -5.49 -6.61 -9.52
N ARG A 29 -4.80 -6.23 -8.44
CA ARG A 29 -5.12 -6.61 -7.07
C ARG A 29 -4.70 -5.51 -6.12
N ARG A 30 -5.52 -5.28 -5.10
CA ARG A 30 -5.21 -4.39 -3.98
C ARG A 30 -5.41 -5.12 -2.66
N GLU A 31 -4.36 -5.12 -1.85
CA GLU A 31 -4.37 -5.72 -0.52
C GLU A 31 -4.09 -4.64 0.53
N VAL A 32 -4.84 -4.68 1.63
CA VAL A 32 -4.73 -3.71 2.72
C VAL A 32 -4.55 -4.47 4.03
N PHE A 33 -3.47 -4.16 4.73
CA PHE A 33 -3.12 -4.78 5.99
C PHE A 33 -3.03 -3.73 7.10
N ARG A 34 -3.33 -4.16 8.33
CA ARG A 34 -3.03 -3.42 9.54
C ARG A 34 -2.02 -4.21 10.37
N ALA A 35 -1.16 -3.49 11.07
CA ALA A 35 -0.24 -4.06 12.04
C ALA A 35 -0.25 -3.24 13.33
N PRO A 36 0.36 -3.74 14.42
CA PRO A 36 0.45 -3.00 15.68
C PRO A 36 1.02 -1.60 15.52
N GLN A 37 0.76 -0.75 16.53
CA GLN A 37 1.22 0.64 16.60
C GLN A 37 0.67 1.54 15.48
N GLY A 38 -0.54 1.23 14.99
CA GLY A 38 -1.26 2.06 14.01
C GLY A 38 -0.69 1.98 12.60
N ARG A 39 0.00 0.89 12.24
CA ARG A 39 0.64 0.74 10.94
C ARG A 39 -0.35 0.20 9.91
N VAL A 40 -0.35 0.80 8.74
CA VAL A 40 -1.15 0.39 7.58
C VAL A 40 -0.22 0.15 6.41
N LEU A 41 -0.40 -0.99 5.74
CA LEU A 41 0.33 -1.39 4.55
C LEU A 41 -0.68 -1.59 3.43
N VAL A 42 -0.41 -0.99 2.27
CA VAL A 42 -1.16 -1.21 1.04
C VAL A 42 -0.21 -1.77 -0.02
N ILE A 43 -0.59 -2.90 -0.59
CA ILE A 43 0.09 -3.49 -1.74
C ILE A 43 -0.87 -3.40 -2.93
N THR A 44 -0.43 -2.75 -3.99
CA THR A 44 -1.10 -2.74 -5.29
C THR A 44 -0.26 -3.53 -6.28
N TRP A 45 -0.93 -4.41 -7.00
CA TRP A 45 -0.35 -5.27 -8.03
C TRP A 45 -0.71 -4.71 -9.39
N TRP A 46 0.23 -4.77 -10.32
CA TRP A 46 0.09 -4.22 -11.65
C TRP A 46 0.69 -5.18 -12.66
N GLU A 47 0.04 -5.29 -13.81
CA GLU A 47 0.60 -5.95 -14.99
C GLU A 47 0.97 -4.84 -15.98
N THR A 48 2.26 -4.67 -16.26
CA THR A 48 2.75 -3.58 -17.10
C THR A 48 3.90 -4.06 -18.00
N PRO A 49 4.08 -3.49 -19.20
CA PRO A 49 5.17 -3.88 -20.10
C PRO A 49 6.57 -3.53 -19.57
N GLY A 50 6.71 -2.40 -18.85
CA GLY A 50 7.99 -1.92 -18.30
C GLY A 50 8.25 -2.33 -16.85
N GLY A 51 7.37 -3.16 -16.26
CA GLY A 51 7.49 -3.65 -14.90
C GLY A 51 7.63 -2.53 -13.86
N VAL A 52 8.58 -2.68 -12.94
CA VAL A 52 8.80 -1.72 -11.83
C VAL A 52 9.28 -0.33 -12.27
N SER A 53 9.67 -0.16 -13.54
CA SER A 53 10.14 1.12 -14.09
C SER A 53 9.00 2.01 -14.61
N ASP A 54 7.80 1.45 -14.80
CA ASP A 54 6.65 2.22 -15.26
C ASP A 54 6.14 3.17 -14.16
N ASP A 55 5.60 4.32 -14.59
CA ASP A 55 4.99 5.29 -13.69
C ASP A 55 3.58 4.85 -13.29
N LEU A 56 3.52 4.08 -12.20
CA LEU A 56 2.29 3.52 -11.68
C LEU A 56 1.65 4.42 -10.61
N PRO A 57 0.31 4.53 -10.56
CA PRO A 57 -0.38 5.29 -9.52
C PRO A 57 -0.04 4.80 -8.11
N GLU A 58 0.25 5.75 -7.22
CA GLU A 58 0.55 5.51 -5.82
C GLU A 58 -0.47 6.19 -4.91
N LEU A 59 -0.65 5.65 -3.70
CA LEU A 59 -1.43 6.35 -2.69
C LEU A 59 -0.71 7.66 -2.30
N PRO A 60 -1.46 8.76 -2.13
CA PRO A 60 -0.89 10.04 -1.72
C PRO A 60 -0.35 9.96 -0.29
N GLU A 61 0.26 11.04 0.16
CA GLU A 61 0.57 11.21 1.58
C GLU A 61 -0.69 11.69 2.32
N PRO A 62 -1.07 11.09 3.46
CA PRO A 62 -2.09 11.63 4.33
C PRO A 62 -1.68 12.98 4.92
N GLU A 63 -2.64 13.69 5.49
CA GLU A 63 -2.37 14.88 6.28
C GLU A 63 -1.38 14.57 7.42
N ALA A 64 -0.49 15.53 7.70
CA ALA A 64 0.63 15.33 8.63
C ALA A 64 0.17 15.06 10.07
N ASP A 65 -1.06 15.41 10.44
CA ASP A 65 -1.65 15.14 11.75
C ASP A 65 -2.15 13.70 11.89
N LEU A 66 -2.30 12.95 10.79
CA LEU A 66 -2.76 11.57 10.77
C LEU A 66 -1.60 10.58 10.91
N ILE A 67 -0.39 10.95 10.45
CA ILE A 67 0.79 10.07 10.41
C ILE A 67 1.95 10.60 11.25
N THR A 68 2.78 9.71 11.79
CA THR A 68 3.93 10.10 12.63
C THR A 68 5.17 10.51 11.83
N ARG A 69 5.21 10.17 10.54
CA ARG A 69 6.34 10.39 9.62
C ARG A 69 5.84 10.23 8.19
N ALA A 70 6.66 10.68 7.23
CA ALA A 70 6.41 10.45 5.82
C ALA A 70 6.22 8.97 5.49
N VAL A 71 5.36 8.70 4.51
CA VAL A 71 5.01 7.34 4.09
C VAL A 71 6.18 6.70 3.33
N HIS A 72 6.31 5.38 3.44
CA HIS A 72 7.27 4.64 2.65
C HIS A 72 6.62 4.14 1.36
N ARG A 73 7.31 4.29 0.23
CA ARG A 73 6.88 3.80 -1.07
C ARG A 73 8.01 3.01 -1.73
N TRP A 74 7.73 1.76 -2.08
CA TRP A 74 8.68 0.88 -2.75
C TRP A 74 7.99 0.08 -3.85
N ARG A 75 8.70 -0.13 -4.96
CA ARG A 75 8.28 -1.01 -6.06
C ARG A 75 9.04 -2.33 -5.95
N PHE A 76 8.34 -3.42 -6.23
CA PHE A 76 8.88 -4.77 -6.18
C PHE A 76 8.41 -5.52 -7.43
N GLU A 77 9.30 -6.34 -7.97
CA GLU A 77 8.95 -7.36 -8.98
C GLU A 77 8.71 -8.68 -8.25
N SER A 78 7.63 -9.37 -8.61
CA SER A 78 7.38 -10.71 -8.08
C SER A 78 8.19 -11.72 -8.87
N VAL A 79 9.07 -12.45 -8.19
CA VAL A 79 9.92 -13.49 -8.79
C VAL A 79 9.31 -14.90 -8.69
N GLY A 80 8.02 -14.98 -8.37
CA GLY A 80 7.31 -16.22 -8.06
C GLY A 80 6.79 -16.25 -6.62
N ALA A 81 5.96 -17.24 -6.34
CA ALA A 81 5.50 -17.57 -4.99
C ALA A 81 6.19 -18.86 -4.53
N GLU A 82 6.78 -18.85 -3.34
CA GLU A 82 7.34 -20.06 -2.73
C GLU A 82 6.31 -20.71 -1.79
N GLY A 83 6.06 -22.00 -1.94
CA GLY A 83 5.09 -22.76 -1.15
C GLY A 83 4.46 -23.91 -1.95
N PRO A 84 3.80 -24.88 -1.31
CA PRO A 84 3.17 -25.98 -2.02
C PRO A 84 2.02 -25.40 -2.86
N GLY A 85 2.22 -25.34 -4.18
CA GLY A 85 1.20 -24.94 -5.13
C GLY A 85 -0.07 -25.77 -4.88
N GLY A 86 -1.18 -25.08 -4.68
CA GLY A 86 -2.50 -25.71 -4.76
C GLY A 86 -2.73 -26.14 -6.21
N SER A 87 -3.09 -27.41 -6.36
CA SER A 87 -3.39 -28.16 -7.59
C SER A 87 -4.18 -27.42 -8.65
#